data_AF-A0A2E5H2N1-F1
#
_entry.id   AF-A0A2E5H2N1-F1
#
_cell.length_a   1.000
_cell.length_b   1.000
_cell.length_c   1.000
_cell.angle_alpha   90.00
_cell.angle_beta   90.00
_cell.angle_gamma   90.00
#
_symmetry.space_group_name_H-M   'P 1'
#
loop_
_entity.id
_entity.type
_entity.pdbx_description
1 polymer ?
#
loop_
_entity_poly.entity_id
_entity_poly.type
_entity_poly.pdbx_seq_one_letter_code
_entity_poly.pdbx_strand_id
1 'polypeptide(L)'
;MWTKMMSGPRKRAPKNVAVIDPDHCFGALACSICQAACPIENCIIEEPDRDGRLVCAVRVDACIGCGLCVALGNETAPQPRDFGCPADYDAIDMMAYDDVVKSLETAVESDVKINVSEAAEA
;
A
#
# COMPACT_ATOMS: atom_id res chain seq x y z
N MET A 1 0.37 16.05 -22.72
CA MET A 1 -1.01 15.56 -22.49
C MET A 1 -0.95 14.50 -21.39
N TRP A 2 -1.05 14.89 -20.11
CA TRP A 2 -0.91 13.94 -19.00
C TRP A 2 -1.82 14.39 -17.86
N THR A 3 -3.07 13.92 -17.86
CA THR A 3 -4.00 13.97 -16.73
C THR A 3 -5.25 13.21 -17.13
N LYS A 4 -5.14 11.89 -17.32
CA LYS A 4 -6.31 11.04 -17.10
C LYS A 4 -6.23 10.58 -15.64
N MET A 5 -6.52 11.51 -14.73
CA MET A 5 -6.77 11.21 -13.33
C MET A 5 -7.88 10.17 -13.30
N MET A 6 -7.57 8.93 -12.93
CA MET A 6 -8.57 7.86 -12.92
C MET A 6 -9.33 7.91 -11.59
N SER A 7 -10.17 8.94 -11.44
CA SER A 7 -11.07 9.06 -10.30
C SER A 7 -12.35 8.30 -10.63
N GLY A 8 -12.52 7.14 -10.00
CA GLY A 8 -13.71 6.31 -10.11
C GLY A 8 -13.50 4.89 -9.58
N PRO A 9 -14.56 4.22 -9.09
CA PRO A 9 -14.46 2.84 -8.61
C PRO A 9 -13.89 1.92 -9.69
N ARG A 10 -12.93 1.08 -9.31
CA ARG A 10 -12.28 0.16 -10.25
C ARG A 10 -13.31 -0.86 -10.77
N LYS A 11 -13.36 -1.04 -12.10
CA LYS A 11 -14.31 -1.97 -12.75
C LYS A 11 -13.93 -3.46 -12.61
N ARG A 12 -12.65 -3.78 -12.36
CA ARG A 12 -12.11 -5.14 -12.26
C ARG A 12 -10.94 -5.16 -11.29
N ALA A 13 -10.76 -6.23 -10.52
CA ALA A 13 -9.58 -6.38 -9.67
C ALA A 13 -8.28 -6.31 -10.50
N PRO A 14 -7.24 -5.59 -10.01
CA PRO A 14 -5.94 -5.57 -10.66
C PRO A 14 -5.24 -6.92 -10.43
N LYS A 15 -4.23 -7.24 -11.25
CA LYS A 15 -3.41 -8.44 -11.02
C LYS A 15 -2.51 -8.28 -9.81
N ASN A 16 -1.87 -7.12 -9.71
CA ASN A 16 -0.94 -6.78 -8.63
C ASN A 16 -1.37 -5.47 -7.97
N VAL A 17 -1.04 -5.33 -6.68
CA VAL A 17 -1.31 -4.17 -5.83
C VAL A 17 -0.01 -3.78 -5.11
N ALA A 18 0.19 -2.48 -4.90
CA ALA A 18 1.33 -2.00 -4.12
C ALA A 18 1.10 -2.27 -2.62
N VAL A 19 2.10 -2.80 -1.94
CA VAL A 19 2.11 -3.01 -0.49
C VAL A 19 3.28 -2.23 0.09
N ILE A 20 3.04 -1.53 1.20
CA ILE A 20 4.09 -0.77 1.90
C ILE A 20 4.44 -1.51 3.19
N ASP A 21 5.72 -1.74 3.42
CA ASP A 21 6.22 -2.26 4.68
C ASP A 21 6.35 -1.10 5.70
N PRO A 22 5.57 -1.11 6.80
CA PRO A 22 5.66 -0.05 7.81
C PRO A 22 7.02 0.00 8.51
N ASP A 23 7.76 -1.10 8.58
CA ASP A 23 9.05 -1.16 9.28
C ASP A 23 10.16 -0.45 8.47
N HIS A 24 10.01 -0.38 7.14
CA HIS A 24 10.92 0.30 6.22
C HIS A 24 10.41 1.67 5.73
N CYS A 25 9.17 2.04 6.08
CA CYS A 25 8.58 3.33 5.72
C CYS A 25 8.93 4.43 6.73
N PHE A 26 9.47 5.56 6.25
CA PHE A 26 9.74 6.74 7.08
C PHE A 26 8.50 7.64 7.30
N GLY A 27 7.42 7.37 6.56
CA GLY A 27 6.19 8.16 6.60
C GLY A 27 6.23 9.48 5.84
N ALA A 28 5.05 10.07 5.59
CA ALA A 28 4.94 11.26 4.74
C ALA A 28 5.57 12.53 5.35
N LEU A 29 5.83 12.53 6.66
CA LEU A 29 6.59 13.57 7.36
C LEU A 29 8.07 13.64 6.91
N ALA A 30 8.64 12.51 6.49
CA ALA A 30 10.02 12.42 6.01
C ALA A 30 10.11 12.10 4.50
N CYS A 31 9.11 11.42 3.93
CA CYS A 31 9.07 10.99 2.54
C CYS A 31 7.62 10.84 2.03
N SER A 32 7.19 11.72 1.12
CA SER A 32 5.84 11.72 0.52
C SER A 32 5.85 11.48 -1.00
N ILE A 33 6.99 11.02 -1.54
CA ILE A 33 7.17 10.90 -3.00
C ILE A 33 6.23 9.87 -3.64
N CYS A 34 5.89 8.80 -2.92
CA CYS A 34 4.96 7.77 -3.40
C CYS A 34 3.54 8.33 -3.56
N GLN A 35 3.09 9.22 -2.67
CA GLN A 35 1.80 9.91 -2.78
C GLN A 35 1.78 10.84 -3.99
N ALA A 36 2.86 11.60 -4.20
CA ALA A 36 2.99 12.49 -5.36
C ALA A 36 3.08 11.73 -6.70
N ALA A 37 3.67 10.54 -6.70
CA ALA A 37 3.82 9.71 -7.89
C ALA A 37 2.54 8.91 -8.23
N CYS A 38 1.63 8.73 -7.28
CA CYS A 38 0.42 7.95 -7.50
C CYS A 38 -0.60 8.72 -8.35
N PRO A 39 -1.10 8.17 -9.48
CA PRO A 39 -2.08 8.84 -10.33
C PRO A 39 -3.51 8.76 -9.78
N ILE A 40 -3.72 8.05 -8.67
CA ILE A 40 -5.02 7.82 -8.03
C ILE A 40 -5.06 8.58 -6.73
N GLU A 41 -6.05 9.46 -6.60
CA GLU A 41 -6.31 10.19 -5.38
C GLU A 41 -6.65 9.23 -4.22
N ASN A 42 -6.11 9.50 -3.04
CA ASN A 42 -6.34 8.69 -1.83
C ASN A 42 -5.97 7.20 -1.98
N CYS A 43 -5.12 6.83 -2.95
CA CYS A 43 -4.59 5.47 -3.02
C CYS A 43 -3.52 5.19 -1.97
N ILE A 44 -2.74 6.20 -1.61
CA ILE A 44 -1.73 6.13 -0.55
C ILE A 44 -2.11 7.16 0.49
N ILE A 45 -2.38 6.69 1.70
CA ILE A 45 -2.81 7.49 2.84
C ILE A 45 -1.79 7.40 3.97
N GLU A 46 -1.89 8.26 4.96
CA GLU A 46 -1.06 8.19 6.17
C GLU A 46 -1.85 7.52 7.27
N GLU A 47 -1.25 6.50 7.89
CA GLU A 47 -1.82 5.82 9.05
C GLU A 47 -0.75 5.63 10.13
N PRO A 48 -1.12 5.67 11.42
CA PRO A 48 -0.20 5.34 12.49
C PRO A 48 0.12 3.84 12.47
N ASP A 49 1.41 3.51 12.44
CA ASP A 49 1.89 2.14 12.67
C ASP A 49 1.75 1.73 14.15
N ARG A 50 2.03 0.47 14.46
CA ARG A 50 2.06 -0.13 15.80
C ARG A 50 2.85 0.69 16.82
N ASP A 51 3.95 1.33 16.39
CA ASP A 51 4.78 2.19 17.24
C ASP A 51 4.30 3.64 17.36
N GLY A 52 3.14 3.98 16.78
CA GLY A 52 2.61 5.35 16.72
C GLY A 52 3.32 6.27 15.74
N ARG A 53 4.24 5.74 14.92
CA ARG A 53 4.90 6.45 13.82
C ARG A 53 3.90 6.58 12.66
N LEU A 54 3.76 7.78 12.10
CA LEU A 54 2.96 7.96 10.88
C LEU A 54 3.71 7.34 9.72
N VAL A 55 3.12 6.35 9.05
CA VAL A 55 3.66 5.68 7.87
C VAL A 55 2.69 5.81 6.70
N CYS A 56 3.18 5.62 5.49
CA CYS A 56 2.32 5.56 4.31
C CYS A 56 1.70 4.16 4.20
N ALA A 57 0.39 4.09 3.95
CA ALA A 57 -0.36 2.85 3.71
C ALA A 57 -1.06 2.90 2.36
N VAL A 58 -1.08 1.76 1.64
CA VAL A 58 -1.80 1.64 0.36
C VAL A 58 -3.21 1.12 0.61
N ARG A 59 -4.19 1.84 0.07
CA ARG A 59 -5.56 1.41 -0.02
C ARG A 59 -5.75 0.40 -1.14
N VAL A 60 -5.91 -0.88 -0.80
CA VAL A 60 -6.09 -1.99 -1.75
C VAL A 60 -7.33 -1.81 -2.63
N ASP A 61 -8.38 -1.20 -2.09
CA ASP A 61 -9.61 -0.86 -2.81
C ASP A 61 -9.38 0.24 -3.88
N ALA A 62 -8.43 1.16 -3.66
CA ALA A 62 -8.11 2.26 -4.57
C ALA A 62 -6.95 1.96 -5.54
N CYS A 63 -5.98 1.13 -5.15
CA CYS A 63 -4.79 0.83 -5.95
C CYS A 63 -5.07 0.10 -7.27
N ILE A 64 -4.80 0.76 -8.41
CA ILE A 64 -5.01 0.18 -9.75
C ILE A 64 -3.87 -0.73 -10.23
N GLY A 65 -2.82 -0.93 -9.41
CA GLY A 65 -1.69 -1.78 -9.78
C GLY A 65 -0.76 -1.17 -10.84
N CYS A 66 -0.71 0.16 -10.95
CA CYS A 66 0.14 0.84 -11.95
C CYS A 66 1.64 0.73 -11.66
N GLY A 67 2.02 0.38 -10.42
CA GLY A 67 3.41 0.31 -9.97
C GLY A 67 4.14 1.65 -10.03
N LEU A 68 3.40 2.78 -10.03
CA LEU A 68 3.97 4.11 -10.11
C LEU A 68 4.52 4.65 -8.77
N CYS A 69 4.40 3.90 -7.68
CA CYS A 69 4.96 4.25 -6.37
C CYS A 69 6.27 3.50 -6.01
N VAL A 70 6.61 2.41 -6.70
CA VAL A 70 7.76 1.51 -6.41
C VAL A 70 9.11 2.11 -6.82
N ALA A 71 10.19 1.71 -6.14
CA ALA A 71 11.54 2.20 -6.37
C ALA A 71 12.12 1.89 -7.75
N LEU A 72 13.05 2.74 -8.20
CA LEU A 72 13.89 2.49 -9.36
C LEU A 72 14.84 1.32 -9.08
N GLY A 73 14.77 0.25 -9.88
CA GLY A 73 15.64 -0.93 -9.73
C GLY A 73 15.06 -2.08 -8.91
N ASN A 74 13.86 -1.91 -8.34
CA ASN A 74 13.13 -3.02 -7.72
C ASN A 74 12.65 -4.00 -8.81
N GLU A 75 12.86 -5.30 -8.61
CA GLU A 75 12.49 -6.37 -9.54
C GLU A 75 10.99 -6.42 -9.84
N THR A 76 10.18 -5.91 -8.90
CA THR A 76 8.72 -5.86 -8.99
C THR A 76 8.21 -4.60 -9.73
N ALA A 77 9.09 -3.66 -10.09
CA ALA A 77 8.73 -2.45 -10.79
C ALA A 77 8.36 -2.75 -12.26
N PRO A 78 7.17 -2.33 -12.74
CA PRO A 78 6.75 -2.66 -14.11
C PRO A 78 7.53 -1.89 -15.19
N GLN A 79 8.20 -0.78 -14.86
CA GLN A 79 8.97 0.07 -15.77
C GLN A 79 10.11 0.81 -15.01
N PRO A 80 11.28 1.05 -15.62
CA PRO A 80 12.33 1.90 -15.05
C PRO A 80 11.91 3.38 -15.09
N ARG A 81 12.03 4.09 -13.97
CA ARG A 81 11.58 5.50 -13.82
C ARG A 81 12.21 6.24 -12.65
N ASP A 82 12.44 7.53 -12.82
CA ASP A 82 13.16 8.39 -11.85
C ASP A 82 12.35 8.80 -10.60
N PHE A 83 11.07 8.43 -10.52
CA PHE A 83 10.16 8.86 -9.45
C PHE A 83 9.47 7.66 -8.78
N GLY A 84 9.66 7.50 -7.46
CA GLY A 84 9.11 6.42 -6.64
C GLY A 84 9.74 6.39 -5.25
N CYS A 85 9.41 5.37 -4.44
CA CYS A 85 10.09 5.13 -3.17
C CYS A 85 11.62 5.09 -3.40
N PRO A 86 12.45 5.71 -2.55
CA PRO A 86 13.90 5.63 -2.71
C PRO A 86 14.41 4.18 -2.62
N ALA A 87 15.39 3.83 -3.45
CA ALA A 87 15.98 2.49 -3.48
C ALA A 87 16.69 2.11 -2.17
N ASP A 88 17.12 3.09 -1.38
CA ASP A 88 17.79 2.85 -0.09
C ASP A 88 16.86 2.23 0.96
N TYR A 89 15.55 2.39 0.79
CA TYR A 89 14.54 1.90 1.72
C TYR A 89 13.73 0.76 1.14
N ASP A 90 13.45 0.83 -0.17
CA ASP A 90 12.69 -0.17 -0.92
C ASP A 90 11.42 -0.64 -0.19
N ALA A 91 10.73 0.29 0.45
CA ALA A 91 9.62 -0.01 1.35
C ALA A 91 8.32 -0.37 0.63
N ILE A 92 8.30 -0.41 -0.71
CA ILE A 92 7.08 -0.61 -1.51
C ILE A 92 7.30 -1.66 -2.57
N ASP A 93 6.52 -2.74 -2.49
CA ASP A 93 6.54 -3.85 -3.46
C ASP A 93 5.21 -4.05 -4.16
N MET A 94 5.27 -4.62 -5.38
CA MET A 94 4.08 -5.10 -6.07
C MET A 94 3.79 -6.56 -5.73
N MET A 95 2.68 -6.80 -5.04
CA MET A 95 2.21 -8.13 -4.63
C MET A 95 0.96 -8.53 -5.42
N ALA A 96 0.69 -9.83 -5.57
CA ALA A 96 -0.52 -10.30 -6.23
C ALA A 96 -1.77 -9.87 -5.42
N TYR A 97 -2.78 -9.36 -6.11
CA TYR A 97 -3.99 -8.84 -5.47
C TYR A 97 -4.69 -9.90 -4.61
N ASP A 98 -4.79 -11.13 -5.14
CA ASP A 98 -5.47 -12.23 -4.47
C ASP A 98 -4.75 -12.62 -3.16
N ASP A 99 -3.42 -12.59 -3.13
CA ASP A 99 -2.62 -12.91 -1.94
C ASP A 99 -2.76 -11.83 -0.86
N VAL A 100 -2.80 -10.56 -1.27
CA VAL A 100 -2.97 -9.43 -0.34
C VAL A 100 -4.38 -9.44 0.26
N VAL A 101 -5.42 -9.63 -0.56
CA VAL A 101 -6.79 -9.72 -0.06
C VAL A 101 -6.94 -10.88 0.92
N LYS A 102 -6.40 -12.05 0.59
CA LYS A 102 -6.42 -13.20 1.49
C LYS A 102 -5.68 -12.95 2.81
N SER A 103 -4.55 -12.23 2.76
CA SER A 103 -3.79 -11.86 3.95
C SER A 103 -4.58 -10.91 4.84
N LEU A 104 -5.29 -9.94 4.26
CA LEU A 104 -6.17 -9.02 4.98
C LEU A 104 -7.36 -9.76 5.60
N GLU A 105 -8.02 -10.66 4.86
CA GLU A 105 -9.11 -11.49 5.39
C GLU A 105 -8.65 -12.35 6.58
N THR A 106 -7.46 -12.94 6.48
CA THR A 106 -6.88 -13.75 7.56
C THR A 106 -6.53 -12.91 8.80
N ALA A 107 -6.03 -11.68 8.59
CA ALA A 107 -5.76 -10.74 9.69
C ALA A 107 -7.05 -10.39 10.43
N VAL A 108 -8.12 -10.03 9.70
CA VAL A 108 -9.44 -9.72 10.28
C VAL A 108 -10.00 -10.92 11.03
N GLU A 109 -9.89 -12.14 10.50
CA GLU A 109 -10.31 -13.34 11.23
C GLU A 109 -9.52 -13.58 12.52
N SER A 110 -8.23 -13.23 12.53
CA SER A 110 -7.36 -13.38 13.70
C SER A 110 -7.70 -12.34 14.77
N ASP A 111 -7.92 -11.09 14.38
CA ASP A 111 -8.35 -10.01 15.28
C ASP A 111 -9.74 -10.32 15.88
N VAL A 112 -10.66 -10.87 15.08
CA VAL A 112 -11.96 -11.33 15.56
C VAL A 112 -11.81 -12.48 16.56
N LYS A 113 -10.93 -13.45 16.30
CA LYS A 113 -10.69 -14.56 17.24
C LYS A 113 -10.12 -14.07 18.56
N ILE A 114 -9.16 -13.14 18.55
CA ILE A 114 -8.59 -12.52 19.76
C ILE A 114 -9.69 -11.80 20.56
N ASN A 115 -10.50 -10.99 19.89
CA ASN A 115 -11.59 -10.25 20.54
C ASN A 115 -12.71 -11.14 21.09
N VAL A 116 -13.00 -12.29 20.45
CA VAL A 116 -14.01 -13.25 20.94
C VAL A 116 -13.49 -14.05 22.14
N SER A 117 -12.20 -14.41 22.17
CA SER A 117 -11.62 -15.06 23.35
C SER A 117 -11.57 -14.14 24.57
N GLU A 118 -11.31 -12.84 24.37
CA GLU A 118 -11.22 -11.89 25.47
C GLU A 118 -12.61 -11.47 26.01
N ALA A 119 -13.66 -11.56 25.19
CA ALA A 119 -15.04 -11.30 25.60
C ALA A 119 -15.73 -12.49 26.32
N ALA A 120 -15.13 -13.68 26.33
CA ALA A 120 -15.71 -14.88 26.94
C ALA A 120 -15.27 -15.14 28.40
N GLU A 121 -14.35 -14.32 28.95
CA GLU A 121 -13.82 -14.45 30.32
C GLU A 121 -14.21 -13.28 31.26
N ALA A 122 -15.22 -12.49 30.91
CA ALA A 122 -15.80 -11.43 31.76
C ALA A 122 -17.17 -11.79 32.35
#